data_AF-A0A9D8XCF8-F1
#
_entry.id   AF-A0A9D8XCF8-F1
#
_cell.length_a   1.000
_cell.length_b   1.000
_cell.length_c   1.000
_cell.angle_alpha   90.00
_cell.angle_beta   90.00
_cell.angle_gamma   90.00
#
_symmetry.space_group_name_H-M   'P 1'
#
loop_
_entity.id
_entity.type
_entity.pdbx_description
1 polymer ?
#
loop_
_entity_poly.entity_id
_entity_poly.type
_entity_poly.pdbx_seq_one_letter_code
_entity_poly.pdbx_strand_id
1 'polypeptide(L)'
;MKNGIRPNINEMPGYVPGEQPQAGTFIKLNTNECPYLPSSRIADACMEVIQRGLNRYPDPMAGTFRKAASEVVGVPPEYIMAGNGSDDILTILTRTFVGENETLR
;
A
#
# COMPACT_ATOMS: atom_id res chain seq x y z
N MET A 1 21.31 -13.40 27.90
CA MET A 1 21.69 -12.91 26.56
C MET A 1 20.87 -11.66 26.29
N LYS A 2 21.46 -10.55 25.83
CA LYS A 2 20.66 -9.41 25.36
C LYS A 2 19.87 -9.89 24.14
N ASN A 3 18.54 -9.88 24.22
CA ASN A 3 17.71 -10.12 23.05
C ASN A 3 18.06 -9.04 22.03
N GLY A 4 18.54 -9.39 20.83
CA GLY A 4 19.11 -8.45 19.84
C GLY A 4 18.10 -7.50 19.20
N ILE A 5 16.90 -7.39 19.78
CA ILE A 5 15.79 -6.55 19.32
C ILE A 5 16.03 -5.13 19.84
N ARG A 6 15.85 -4.13 18.97
CA ARG A 6 15.94 -2.72 19.36
C ARG A 6 14.91 -2.41 20.45
N PRO A 7 15.26 -1.66 21.52
CA PRO A 7 14.34 -1.39 22.63
C PRO A 7 13.00 -0.80 22.19
N ASN A 8 13.02 0.19 21.30
CA ASN A 8 11.81 0.85 20.79
C ASN A 8 10.87 -0.10 20.04
N ILE A 9 11.39 -1.15 19.40
CA ILE A 9 10.58 -2.18 18.73
C ILE A 9 9.98 -3.16 19.75
N ASN A 10 10.74 -3.47 20.81
CA ASN A 10 10.27 -4.35 21.88
C ASN A 10 9.19 -3.70 22.76
N GLU A 11 9.22 -2.37 22.89
CA GLU A 11 8.33 -1.60 23.75
C GLU A 11 7.09 -1.06 23.02
N MET A 12 7.12 -0.90 21.69
CA MET A 12 5.99 -0.34 20.96
C MET A 12 4.78 -1.28 21.00
N PRO A 13 3.57 -0.76 21.30
CA PRO A 13 2.36 -1.54 21.08
C PRO A 13 2.16 -1.78 19.58
N GLY A 14 1.73 -2.98 19.23
CA GLY A 14 1.30 -3.28 17.86
C GLY A 14 0.04 -2.47 17.49
N TYR A 15 -0.16 -2.25 16.20
CA TYR A 15 -1.41 -1.69 15.71
C TYR A 15 -2.58 -2.63 16.06
N VAL A 16 -3.65 -2.06 16.63
CA VAL A 16 -4.87 -2.78 16.96
C VAL A 16 -5.91 -2.47 15.87
N PRO A 17 -6.25 -3.43 14.99
CA PRO A 17 -7.27 -3.21 13.97
C PRO A 17 -8.66 -3.07 14.59
N GLY A 18 -9.57 -2.44 13.85
CA GLY A 18 -10.99 -2.40 14.22
C GLY A 18 -11.62 -3.79 14.25
N GLU A 19 -12.75 -3.92 14.96
CA GLU A 19 -13.50 -5.17 15.05
C GLU A 19 -13.93 -5.67 13.67
N GLN A 20 -13.75 -6.96 13.40
CA GLN A 20 -14.25 -7.61 12.19
C GLN A 20 -14.88 -8.97 12.53
N PRO A 21 -16.21 -9.07 12.54
CA PRO A 21 -16.92 -10.33 12.77
C PRO A 21 -16.52 -11.40 11.74
N GLN A 22 -16.24 -12.61 12.20
CA GLN A 22 -15.74 -13.72 11.35
C GLN A 22 -16.86 -14.62 10.80
N ALA A 23 -18.03 -14.62 11.43
CA ALA A 23 -19.11 -15.54 11.09
C ALA A 23 -20.47 -14.83 11.13
N GLY A 24 -21.33 -15.15 10.16
CA GLY A 24 -22.66 -14.56 10.00
C GLY A 24 -22.76 -13.65 8.77
N THR A 25 -23.95 -13.09 8.56
CA THR A 25 -24.22 -12.15 7.48
C THR A 25 -24.34 -10.76 8.07
N PHE A 26 -23.58 -9.81 7.53
CA PHE A 26 -23.56 -8.42 8.02
C PHE A 26 -23.57 -7.45 6.85
N ILE A 27 -24.05 -6.23 7.12
CA ILE A 27 -23.79 -5.08 6.24
C ILE A 27 -22.46 -4.47 6.70
N LYS A 28 -21.40 -4.63 5.89
CA LYS A 28 -20.04 -4.20 6.23
C LYS A 28 -19.84 -2.71 5.96
N LEU A 29 -19.66 -1.91 7.03
CA LEU A 29 -19.53 -0.45 6.95
C LEU A 29 -18.38 0.11 7.83
N ASN A 30 -17.46 -0.75 8.29
CA ASN A 30 -16.48 -0.42 9.34
C ASN A 30 -15.06 -0.09 8.84
N THR A 31 -14.77 -0.26 7.54
CA THR A 31 -13.41 -0.19 6.96
C THR A 31 -13.33 0.67 5.70
N ASN A 32 -14.37 1.47 5.41
CA ASN A 32 -14.44 2.40 4.28
C ASN A 32 -14.25 1.77 2.89
N GLU A 33 -14.53 0.47 2.73
CA GLU A 33 -14.50 -0.18 1.42
C GLU A 33 -15.57 0.38 0.49
N CYS A 34 -15.28 0.42 -0.80
CA CYS A 34 -16.24 0.81 -1.82
C CYS A 34 -17.37 -0.23 -1.90
N PRO A 35 -18.66 0.19 -1.89
CA PRO A 35 -19.78 -0.74 -2.03
C PRO A 35 -19.96 -1.26 -3.46
N TYR A 36 -19.30 -0.64 -4.45
CA TYR A 36 -19.40 -0.99 -5.85
C TYR A 36 -18.23 -1.88 -6.29
N LEU A 37 -18.50 -2.75 -7.27
CA LEU A 37 -17.45 -3.52 -7.92
C LEU A 37 -16.47 -2.60 -8.66
N PRO A 38 -15.19 -2.99 -8.77
CA PRO A 38 -14.23 -2.29 -9.62
C PRO A 38 -14.68 -2.32 -11.09
N SER A 39 -14.10 -1.45 -11.92
CA SER A 39 -14.32 -1.46 -13.38
C SER A 39 -14.05 -2.85 -13.96
N SER A 40 -14.92 -3.33 -14.87
CA SER A 40 -14.74 -4.62 -15.56
C SER A 40 -13.38 -4.72 -16.28
N ARG A 41 -12.84 -3.59 -16.75
CA ARG A 41 -11.51 -3.49 -17.38
C ARG A 41 -10.37 -3.99 -16.48
N ILE A 42 -10.55 -3.96 -15.16
CA ILE A 42 -9.56 -4.47 -14.20
C ILE A 42 -9.50 -6.00 -14.26
N ALA A 43 -10.65 -6.67 -14.38
CA ALA A 43 -10.69 -8.13 -14.49
C ALA A 43 -9.97 -8.60 -15.75
N ASP A 44 -10.21 -7.93 -16.89
CA ASP A 44 -9.55 -8.24 -18.16
C ASP A 44 -8.02 -8.06 -18.06
N ALA A 45 -7.56 -6.95 -17.48
CA ALA A 45 -6.13 -6.68 -17.28
C ALA A 45 -5.46 -7.71 -16.35
N CYS A 46 -6.12 -8.11 -15.26
CA CYS A 46 -5.61 -9.16 -14.37
C CYS A 46 -5.47 -10.50 -15.09
N MET A 47 -6.47 -10.88 -15.89
CA MET A 47 -6.44 -12.13 -16.66
C MET A 47 -5.33 -12.11 -17.71
N GLU A 48 -5.10 -10.99 -18.38
CA GLU A 48 -4.00 -10.83 -19.33
C GLU A 48 -2.64 -11.04 -18.66
N VAL A 49 -2.43 -10.49 -17.45
CA VAL A 49 -1.19 -10.68 -16.67
C VAL A 49 -1.00 -12.15 -16.30
N ILE A 50 -2.06 -12.83 -15.84
CA ILE A 50 -2.02 -14.26 -15.51
C ILE A 50 -1.63 -15.09 -16.74
N GLN A 51 -2.24 -14.81 -17.91
CA GLN A 51 -1.98 -15.53 -19.14
C GLN A 51 -0.55 -15.30 -19.68
N ARG A 52 0.00 -14.10 -19.50
CA ARG A 52 1.40 -13.79 -19.85
C ARG A 52 2.41 -14.53 -18.97
N GLY A 53 1.99 -14.96 -17.78
CA GLY A 53 2.81 -15.69 -16.82
C GLY A 53 3.43 -14.79 -15.74
N LEU A 54 3.59 -15.34 -14.54
CA LEU A 54 4.08 -14.65 -13.33
C LEU A 54 5.55 -14.96 -13.00
N ASN A 55 6.28 -15.57 -13.93
CA ASN A 55 7.66 -16.04 -13.75
C ASN A 55 8.72 -14.95 -14.01
N ARG A 56 8.31 -13.68 -14.17
CA ARG A 56 9.18 -12.54 -14.41
C ARG A 56 8.88 -11.45 -13.37
N TYR A 57 9.92 -10.76 -12.93
CA TYR A 57 9.75 -9.57 -12.10
C TYR A 57 9.01 -8.47 -12.88
N PRO A 58 8.15 -7.66 -12.22
CA PRO A 58 7.51 -6.51 -12.84
C PRO A 58 8.53 -5.39 -13.11
N ASP A 59 8.10 -4.35 -13.82
CA ASP A 59 8.86 -3.10 -13.91
C ASP A 59 9.07 -2.52 -12.50
N PRO A 60 10.32 -2.41 -12.01
CA PRO A 60 10.58 -1.99 -10.65
C PRO A 60 10.15 -0.54 -10.37
N MET A 61 10.00 0.29 -11.40
CA MET A 61 9.63 1.71 -11.27
C MET A 61 8.16 1.99 -11.54
N ALA A 62 7.37 0.97 -11.91
CA ALA A 62 5.96 1.10 -12.30
C ALA A 62 5.73 2.21 -13.34
N GLY A 63 6.60 2.31 -14.34
CA GLY A 63 6.66 3.43 -15.28
C GLY A 63 5.36 3.64 -16.05
N THR A 64 4.71 2.56 -16.50
CA THR A 64 3.41 2.63 -17.20
C THR A 64 2.32 3.23 -16.30
N PHE A 65 2.26 2.84 -15.02
CA PHE A 65 1.31 3.40 -14.06
C PHE A 65 1.59 4.88 -13.81
N ARG A 66 2.85 5.26 -13.59
CA ARG A 66 3.23 6.65 -13.31
C ARG A 66 2.87 7.59 -14.46
N LYS A 67 3.04 7.14 -15.72
CA LYS A 67 2.61 7.89 -16.91
C LYS A 67 1.09 8.06 -16.95
N ALA A 68 0.33 6.98 -16.78
CA ALA A 68 -1.13 7.06 -16.78
C ALA A 68 -1.67 7.93 -15.63
N ALA A 69 -1.08 7.81 -14.43
CA ALA A 69 -1.44 8.64 -13.29
C ALA A 69 -1.13 10.12 -13.54
N SER A 70 0.02 10.43 -14.14
CA SER A 70 0.44 11.79 -14.52
C SER A 70 -0.59 12.48 -15.41
N GLU A 71 -1.13 11.77 -16.40
CA GLU A 71 -2.20 12.29 -17.27
C GLU A 71 -3.50 12.60 -16.50
N VAL A 72 -3.83 11.79 -15.49
CA VAL A 72 -5.03 11.97 -14.66
C VAL A 72 -4.89 13.14 -13.69
N VAL A 73 -3.75 13.26 -13.02
CA VAL A 73 -3.54 14.27 -11.95
C VAL A 73 -2.89 15.57 -12.43
N GLY A 74 -2.34 15.61 -13.64
CA GLY A 74 -1.79 16.83 -14.24
C GLY A 74 -0.42 17.26 -13.73
N VAL A 75 0.41 16.32 -13.26
CA VAL A 75 1.80 16.59 -12.79
C VAL A 75 2.81 15.71 -13.55
N PRO A 76 4.10 16.08 -13.65
CA PRO A 76 5.10 15.24 -14.29
C PRO A 76 5.19 13.84 -13.65
N PRO A 77 5.44 12.75 -14.40
CA PRO A 77 5.54 11.41 -13.83
C PRO A 77 6.69 11.24 -12.83
N GLU A 78 7.69 12.12 -12.88
CA GLU A 78 8.78 12.24 -11.91
C GLU A 78 8.28 12.62 -10.51
N TYR A 79 7.11 13.26 -10.41
CA TYR A 79 6.49 13.67 -9.15
C TYR A 79 5.59 12.57 -8.55
N ILE A 80 5.50 11.41 -9.21
CA ILE A 80 4.63 10.30 -8.80
C ILE A 80 5.50 9.12 -8.39
N MET A 81 5.26 8.61 -7.17
CA MET A 81 5.84 7.38 -6.66
C MET A 81 4.74 6.30 -6.55
N ALA A 82 5.03 5.10 -7.04
CA ALA A 82 4.18 3.93 -6.82
C ALA A 82 4.65 3.19 -5.56
N GLY A 83 3.71 2.80 -4.69
CA GLY A 83 3.97 1.99 -3.50
C GLY A 83 2.93 0.88 -3.38
N ASN A 84 3.20 -0.11 -2.54
CA ASN A 84 2.26 -1.22 -2.31
C ASN A 84 1.18 -0.82 -1.28
N GLY A 85 0.33 0.14 -1.68
CA GLY A 85 -0.56 0.84 -0.77
C GLY A 85 0.10 2.08 -0.15
N SER A 86 -0.70 3.02 0.35
CA SER A 86 -0.20 4.29 0.89
C SER A 86 0.63 4.12 2.17
N ASP A 87 0.42 3.06 2.95
CA ASP A 87 1.21 2.80 4.16
C ASP A 87 2.70 2.59 3.87
N ASP A 88 3.01 2.04 2.70
CA ASP A 88 4.39 1.90 2.21
C ASP A 88 5.00 3.30 1.96
N ILE A 89 4.24 4.20 1.34
CA ILE A 89 4.65 5.59 1.11
C ILE A 89 4.80 6.34 2.43
N LEU A 90 3.88 6.18 3.39
CA LEU A 90 3.99 6.77 4.73
C LEU A 90 5.24 6.27 5.46
N THR A 91 5.57 4.99 5.31
CA THR A 91 6.80 4.40 5.86
C THR A 91 8.05 4.99 5.22
N ILE A 92 8.08 5.13 3.89
CA ILE A 92 9.20 5.74 3.16
C ILE A 92 9.39 7.19 3.60
N LEU A 93 8.31 7.98 3.66
CA LEU A 93 8.36 9.38 4.11
C LEU A 93 8.93 9.48 5.52
N THR A 94 8.41 8.68 6.46
CA THR A 94 8.87 8.70 7.86
C THR A 94 10.36 8.35 7.96
N ARG A 95 10.80 7.29 7.27
CA ARG A 95 12.22 6.87 7.27
C ARG A 95 13.15 7.85 6.57
N THR A 96 12.63 8.68 5.66
CA THR A 96 13.40 9.67 4.90
C THR A 96 13.61 10.94 5.71
N PHE A 97 12.58 11.38 6.44
CA PHE A 97 12.56 12.70 7.08
C PHE A 97 12.64 12.70 8.61
N VAL A 98 12.49 11.54 9.27
CA VAL A 98 12.44 11.45 10.74
C VAL A 98 13.52 10.48 11.24
N GLY A 99 14.54 11.03 11.87
CA GLY A 99 15.57 10.27 12.58
C GLY A 99 15.08 9.65 13.89
N GLU A 100 15.92 8.79 14.48
CA GLU A 100 15.64 8.25 15.82
C GLU A 100 15.63 9.38 16.86
N ASN A 101 14.55 9.44 17.65
CA ASN A 101 14.24 10.52 18.61
C ASN A 101 13.85 11.89 18.00
N GLU A 102 13.71 12.00 16.68
CA GLU A 102 13.07 13.16 16.06
C GLU A 102 11.53 13.00 16.06
N THR A 103 10.81 14.12 15.92
CA THR A 103 9.35 14.13 15.98
C THR A 103 8.76 14.44 14.61
N LEU A 104 7.77 13.65 14.18
CA LEU A 104 6.88 13.99 13.07
C LEU A 104 5.90 15.07 13.56
N ARG A 105 5.91 16.25 12.94
CA ARG A 105 5.03 17.39 13.28
C ARG A 105 4.11 17.74 12.11
#